data_AF-A0A838Q9A9-F1
#
_entry.id   AF-A0A838Q9A9-F1
#
_cell.length_a   1.000
_cell.length_b   1.000
_cell.length_c   1.000
_cell.angle_alpha   90.00
_cell.angle_beta   90.00
_cell.angle_gamma   90.00
#
_symmetry.space_group_name_H-M   'P 1'
#
loop_
_entity.id
_entity.type
_entity.pdbx_description
1 polymer ?
#
loop_
_entity_poly.entity_id
_entity_poly.type
_entity_poly.pdbx_seq_one_letter_code
_entity_poly.pdbx_strand_id
1 'polypeptide(L)'
;MKKEASRSATASSRLYAIVAPGLEQMLVRELEEIGVKPGATTSGGVSFDGSLNQLRLVNLWSRVANRVLVRVDEFHANSFHELERRAKRVGWKRFMTAGQPVRFRVTCRKSRLYHSDAVAERLAAAVNGQFGGSVAVTIAGVETDDDVDAVSSAQLFVIRLMNDVCTISADSSGELLHRRGYRQAVAKAPLRETLAAGMLIGSGWNRESPLGDPMCGSGTIPIEAALMARRMAPGVGRQFAFERWPSHDAEAWRKTIDRARDSALPAAGIPILGSDRDKGAIAASVSNAERAGVGTDIEFSVSAISDAPIPGEPGWMVTNPPYGLRLGESGSLKNLYSQLGKVARSRAPGYRVAMLSADKALEGQLKLDMTEVFKTKNGGIPVRLVVGLVASK
;
A
#
# COMPACT_ATOMS: atom_id res chain seq x y z
N MET A 1 -11.24 -24.49 29.94
CA MET A 1 -11.28 -23.16 29.31
C MET A 1 -9.94 -22.40 29.32
N LYS A 2 -9.11 -22.39 30.38
CA LYS A 2 -7.77 -21.75 30.34
C LYS A 2 -6.68 -22.50 29.52
N LYS A 3 -6.86 -23.81 29.25
CA LYS A 3 -5.90 -24.62 28.48
C LYS A 3 -6.01 -24.49 26.95
N GLU A 4 -7.13 -24.00 26.40
CA GLU A 4 -7.27 -23.75 24.95
C GLU A 4 -6.77 -22.37 24.55
N ALA A 5 -6.85 -21.37 25.43
CA ALA A 5 -6.30 -20.03 25.21
C ALA A 5 -4.76 -20.05 25.11
N SER A 6 -4.10 -20.99 25.79
CA SER A 6 -2.63 -21.13 25.80
C SER A 6 -2.06 -21.80 24.53
N ARG A 7 -2.87 -22.54 23.75
CA ARG A 7 -2.43 -23.13 22.47
C ARG A 7 -2.47 -22.16 21.28
N SER A 8 -3.02 -20.95 21.47
CA SER A 8 -3.25 -19.97 20.40
C SER A 8 -2.02 -19.12 20.06
N ALA A 9 -1.06 -18.95 20.98
CA ALA A 9 0.07 -18.04 20.81
C ALA A 9 1.18 -18.58 19.86
N THR A 10 1.16 -19.86 19.52
CA THR A 10 2.23 -20.54 18.72
C THR A 10 1.76 -21.10 17.39
N ALA A 11 0.46 -21.00 17.05
CA ALA A 11 -0.05 -21.53 15.79
C ALA A 11 0.30 -20.59 14.63
N SER A 12 1.26 -21.01 13.81
CA SER A 12 1.58 -20.34 12.55
C SER A 12 0.38 -20.43 11.60
N SER A 13 -0.04 -19.29 11.04
CA SER A 13 -1.12 -19.20 10.05
C SER A 13 -0.53 -18.86 8.69
N ARG A 14 -1.18 -19.34 7.62
CA ARG A 14 -0.87 -18.93 6.25
C ARG A 14 -1.43 -17.52 6.01
N LEU A 15 -0.55 -16.58 5.74
CA LEU A 15 -0.87 -15.16 5.53
C LEU A 15 -0.59 -14.77 4.07
N TYR A 16 -1.24 -13.69 3.63
CA TYR A 16 -1.06 -13.15 2.29
C TYR A 16 -1.19 -11.63 2.31
N ALA A 17 -0.11 -10.93 1.97
CA ALA A 17 -0.12 -9.48 1.80
C ALA A 17 -0.42 -9.16 0.33
N ILE A 18 -1.52 -8.43 0.09
CA ILE A 18 -1.90 -7.91 -1.21
C ILE A 18 -1.08 -6.64 -1.48
N VAL A 19 -0.54 -6.53 -2.69
CA VAL A 19 0.17 -5.33 -3.16
C VAL A 19 -0.29 -4.98 -4.57
N ALA A 20 -0.03 -3.76 -5.03
CA ALA A 20 -0.20 -3.43 -6.44
C ALA A 20 0.69 -4.35 -7.31
N PRO A 21 0.17 -4.93 -8.41
CA PRO A 21 0.99 -5.74 -9.30
C PRO A 21 2.24 -4.99 -9.75
N GLY A 22 3.39 -5.67 -9.69
CA GLY A 22 4.71 -5.10 -9.95
C GLY A 22 5.49 -4.67 -8.71
N LEU A 23 4.83 -4.43 -7.58
CA LEU A 23 5.48 -4.02 -6.33
C LEU A 23 5.79 -5.20 -5.41
N GLU A 24 5.65 -6.44 -5.88
CA GLU A 24 5.83 -7.64 -5.06
C GLU A 24 7.25 -7.73 -4.49
N GLN A 25 8.26 -7.39 -5.28
CA GLN A 25 9.65 -7.40 -4.81
C GLN A 25 9.92 -6.32 -3.76
N MET A 26 9.18 -5.20 -3.80
CA MET A 26 9.28 -4.17 -2.76
C MET A 26 8.66 -4.69 -1.45
N LEU A 27 7.53 -5.40 -1.57
CA LEU A 27 6.88 -6.03 -0.42
C LEU A 27 7.74 -7.16 0.18
N VAL A 28 8.42 -7.96 -0.64
CA VAL A 28 9.36 -9.00 -0.18
C VAL A 28 10.43 -8.38 0.72
N ARG A 29 11.12 -7.33 0.24
CA ARG A 29 12.15 -6.61 1.02
C ARG A 29 11.58 -6.04 2.32
N GLU A 30 10.39 -5.44 2.26
CA GLU A 30 9.74 -4.88 3.44
C GLU A 30 9.35 -5.94 4.47
N LEU A 31 8.85 -7.11 4.05
CA LEU A 31 8.56 -8.21 4.96
C LEU A 31 9.84 -8.70 5.68
N GLU A 32 10.96 -8.80 4.96
CA GLU A 32 12.25 -9.14 5.54
C GLU A 32 12.71 -8.09 6.57
N GLU A 33 12.58 -6.80 6.26
CA GLU A 33 12.87 -5.70 7.21
C GLU A 33 11.99 -5.76 8.47
N ILE A 34 10.73 -6.19 8.34
CA ILE A 34 9.79 -6.38 9.47
C ILE A 34 10.14 -7.63 10.30
N GLY A 35 11.03 -8.51 9.80
CA GLY A 35 11.37 -9.78 10.45
C GLY A 35 10.40 -10.91 10.12
N VAL A 36 9.75 -10.84 8.96
CA VAL A 36 8.84 -11.87 8.43
C VAL A 36 9.46 -12.52 7.21
N LYS A 37 9.60 -13.84 7.24
CA LYS A 37 10.14 -14.58 6.09
C LYS A 37 9.11 -14.60 4.95
N PRO A 38 9.41 -14.01 3.78
CA PRO A 38 8.53 -14.08 2.63
C PRO A 38 8.46 -15.51 2.09
N GLY A 39 7.27 -15.91 1.65
CA GLY A 39 6.99 -17.15 0.96
C GLY A 39 6.82 -16.94 -0.53
N ALA A 40 5.89 -17.67 -1.15
CA ALA A 40 5.65 -17.57 -2.58
C ALA A 40 5.10 -16.19 -2.99
N THR A 41 5.72 -15.61 -4.00
CA THR A 41 5.26 -14.39 -4.68
C THR A 41 4.35 -14.75 -5.85
N THR A 42 3.23 -14.07 -5.95
CA THR A 42 2.31 -14.15 -7.11
C THR A 42 1.97 -12.75 -7.58
N SER A 43 1.43 -12.59 -8.79
CA SER A 43 1.01 -11.26 -9.25
C SER A 43 -0.02 -10.65 -8.29
N GLY A 44 0.31 -9.50 -7.71
CA GLY A 44 -0.49 -8.76 -6.75
C GLY A 44 -0.36 -9.21 -5.29
N GLY A 45 0.65 -10.01 -4.91
CA GLY A 45 0.89 -10.27 -3.48
C GLY A 45 1.93 -11.34 -3.14
N VAL A 46 2.24 -11.39 -1.85
CA VAL A 46 3.27 -12.26 -1.27
C VAL A 46 2.63 -13.06 -0.14
N SER A 47 2.74 -14.39 -0.23
CA SER A 47 2.38 -15.29 0.87
C SER A 47 3.49 -15.36 1.90
N PHE A 48 3.15 -15.63 3.16
CA PHE A 48 4.11 -15.89 4.23
C PHE A 48 3.41 -16.64 5.35
N ASP A 49 4.17 -17.42 6.12
CA ASP A 49 3.66 -18.07 7.32
C ASP A 49 4.02 -17.21 8.53
N GLY A 50 3.06 -17.03 9.45
CA GLY A 50 3.34 -16.25 10.64
C GLY A 50 2.31 -16.35 11.75
N SER A 51 2.75 -15.96 12.94
CA SER A 51 1.91 -15.81 14.12
C SER A 51 0.98 -14.59 14.01
N LEU A 52 0.01 -14.50 14.92
CA LEU A 52 -0.84 -13.31 15.05
C LEU A 52 -0.01 -12.04 15.35
N ASN A 53 1.13 -12.17 16.03
CA ASN A 53 2.03 -11.03 16.26
C ASN A 53 2.70 -10.57 14.96
N GLN A 54 3.13 -11.49 14.09
CA GLN A 54 3.66 -11.11 12.78
C GLN A 54 2.57 -10.48 11.90
N LEU A 55 1.33 -10.98 11.94
CA LEU A 55 0.20 -10.33 11.26
C LEU A 55 0.02 -8.87 11.70
N ARG A 56 0.06 -8.62 13.02
CA ARG A 56 -0.04 -7.27 13.61
C ARG A 56 1.11 -6.38 13.16
N LEU A 57 2.34 -6.90 13.17
CA LEU A 57 3.52 -6.16 12.73
C LEU A 57 3.44 -5.79 11.25
N VAL A 58 3.01 -6.70 10.36
CA VAL A 58 2.88 -6.38 8.93
C VAL A 58 1.79 -5.32 8.70
N ASN A 59 0.66 -5.40 9.39
CA ASN A 59 -0.36 -4.33 9.31
C ASN A 59 0.15 -2.98 9.80
N LEU A 60 0.94 -2.97 10.89
CA LEU A 60 1.49 -1.76 11.48
C LEU A 60 2.57 -1.10 10.62
N TRP A 61 3.48 -1.92 10.08
CA TRP A 61 4.73 -1.45 9.50
C TRP A 61 4.74 -1.43 7.97
N SER A 62 3.86 -2.18 7.30
CA SER A 62 3.88 -2.25 5.85
C SER A 62 3.44 -0.93 5.20
N ARG A 63 4.34 -0.36 4.39
CA ARG A 63 4.14 0.85 3.60
C ARG A 63 3.71 0.53 2.19
N VAL A 64 4.04 -0.65 1.64
CA VAL A 64 3.69 -0.98 0.25
C VAL A 64 2.49 -1.92 0.13
N ALA A 65 2.18 -2.75 1.14
CA ALA A 65 0.99 -3.59 1.08
C ALA A 65 -0.28 -2.72 1.07
N ASN A 66 -1.29 -3.20 0.35
CA ASN A 66 -2.65 -2.64 0.37
C ASN A 66 -3.50 -3.26 1.48
N ARG A 67 -3.25 -4.54 1.80
CA ARG A 67 -4.06 -5.34 2.73
C ARG A 67 -3.32 -6.60 3.15
N VAL A 68 -3.56 -7.09 4.36
CA VAL A 68 -3.02 -8.35 4.87
C VAL A 68 -4.16 -9.31 5.20
N LEU A 69 -4.11 -10.50 4.61
CA LEU A 69 -5.15 -11.53 4.71
C LEU A 69 -4.65 -12.74 5.49
N VAL A 70 -5.54 -13.38 6.24
CA VAL A 70 -5.34 -14.71 6.84
C VAL A 70 -6.07 -15.74 5.99
N ARG A 71 -5.40 -16.80 5.52
CA ARG A 71 -6.03 -17.92 4.83
C ARG A 71 -6.82 -18.75 5.84
N VAL A 72 -8.14 -18.76 5.69
CA VAL A 72 -9.06 -19.43 6.61
C VAL A 72 -9.25 -20.88 6.20
N ASP A 73 -9.52 -21.11 4.91
CA ASP A 73 -9.76 -22.43 4.35
C ASP A 73 -9.47 -22.43 2.84
N GLU A 74 -9.16 -23.59 2.30
CA GLU A 74 -8.93 -23.82 0.87
C GLU A 74 -9.45 -25.19 0.48
N PHE A 75 -10.31 -25.23 -0.54
CA PHE A 75 -10.91 -26.48 -0.98
C PHE A 75 -11.39 -26.43 -2.43
N HIS A 76 -11.44 -27.60 -3.06
CA HIS A 76 -12.09 -27.74 -4.36
C HIS A 76 -13.62 -27.57 -4.22
N ALA A 77 -14.22 -26.83 -5.13
CA ALA A 77 -15.66 -26.58 -5.21
C ALA A 77 -16.09 -26.39 -6.67
N ASN A 78 -16.63 -27.46 -7.26
CA ASN A 78 -17.08 -27.44 -8.66
C ASN A 78 -18.62 -27.31 -8.82
N SER A 79 -19.35 -27.27 -7.71
CA SER A 79 -20.80 -27.12 -7.64
C SER A 79 -21.22 -26.30 -6.41
N PHE A 80 -22.39 -25.66 -6.46
CA PHE A 80 -22.90 -24.87 -5.32
C PHE A 80 -23.15 -25.75 -4.09
N HIS A 81 -23.64 -26.98 -4.28
CA HIS A 81 -23.83 -27.93 -3.18
C HIS A 81 -22.52 -28.25 -2.45
N GLU A 82 -21.42 -28.47 -3.19
CA GLU A 82 -20.10 -28.69 -2.59
C GLU A 82 -19.61 -27.45 -1.84
N LEU A 83 -19.76 -26.26 -2.45
CA LEU A 83 -19.41 -24.98 -1.83
C LEU A 83 -20.15 -24.79 -0.50
N GLU A 84 -21.47 -24.96 -0.47
CA GLU A 84 -22.30 -24.82 0.74
C GLU A 84 -21.88 -25.80 1.84
N ARG A 85 -21.67 -27.07 1.47
CA ARG A 85 -21.26 -28.13 2.41
C ARG A 85 -19.91 -27.81 3.06
N ARG A 86 -18.95 -27.26 2.29
CA ARG A 86 -17.63 -26.87 2.79
C ARG A 86 -17.69 -25.57 3.58
N ALA A 87 -18.44 -24.57 3.10
CA ALA A 87 -18.65 -23.29 3.75
C ALA A 87 -19.21 -23.42 5.18
N LYS A 88 -20.10 -24.39 5.42
CA LYS A 88 -20.63 -24.70 6.76
C LYS A 88 -19.57 -25.18 7.76
N ARG A 89 -18.39 -25.65 7.29
CA ARG A 89 -17.28 -26.14 8.13
C ARG A 89 -16.19 -25.09 8.36
N VAL A 90 -16.23 -23.98 7.61
CA VAL A 90 -15.25 -22.90 7.74
C VAL A 90 -15.34 -22.28 9.14
N GLY A 91 -14.20 -22.00 9.76
CA GLY A 91 -14.12 -21.48 11.12
C GLY A 91 -14.40 -19.98 11.24
N TRP A 92 -15.56 -19.49 10.76
CA TRP A 92 -15.91 -18.06 10.72
C TRP A 92 -15.81 -17.38 12.09
N LYS A 93 -16.21 -18.08 13.16
CA LYS A 93 -16.15 -17.62 14.56
C LYS A 93 -14.76 -17.23 15.06
N ARG A 94 -13.68 -17.56 14.34
CA ARG A 94 -12.31 -17.14 14.68
C ARG A 94 -12.02 -15.69 14.28
N PHE A 95 -12.77 -15.12 13.34
CA PHE A 95 -12.46 -13.84 12.70
C PHE A 95 -13.58 -12.81 12.79
N MET A 96 -14.70 -13.15 13.45
CA MET A 96 -15.80 -12.23 13.67
C MET A 96 -16.63 -12.65 14.88
N THR A 97 -17.36 -11.69 15.46
CA THR A 97 -18.29 -11.90 16.56
C THR A 97 -19.75 -11.93 16.07
N ALA A 98 -20.66 -12.46 16.90
CA ALA A 98 -22.08 -12.43 16.58
C ALA A 98 -22.59 -10.97 16.49
N GLY A 99 -23.43 -10.68 15.49
CA GLY A 99 -23.95 -9.34 15.22
C GLY A 99 -23.01 -8.41 14.44
N GLN A 100 -21.73 -8.78 14.25
CA GLN A 100 -20.83 -8.01 13.40
C GLN A 100 -21.23 -8.16 11.91
N PRO A 101 -21.42 -7.06 11.16
CA PRO A 101 -21.70 -7.14 9.73
C PRO A 101 -20.57 -7.85 8.97
N VAL A 102 -20.92 -8.54 7.89
CA VAL A 102 -19.97 -9.24 7.02
C VAL A 102 -20.04 -8.68 5.62
N ARG A 103 -18.88 -8.58 4.98
CA ARG A 103 -18.75 -8.22 3.57
C ARG A 103 -17.99 -9.32 2.85
N PHE A 104 -18.54 -9.82 1.74
CA PHE A 104 -17.85 -10.79 0.88
C PHE A 104 -17.33 -10.12 -0.38
N ARG A 105 -16.03 -10.23 -0.65
CA ARG A 105 -15.46 -9.93 -1.97
C ARG A 105 -15.18 -11.23 -2.68
N VAL A 106 -15.92 -11.50 -3.75
CA VAL A 106 -15.78 -12.74 -4.51
C VAL A 106 -15.16 -12.46 -5.87
N THR A 107 -14.17 -13.26 -6.25
CA THR A 107 -13.62 -13.27 -7.61
C THR A 107 -13.58 -14.70 -8.12
N CYS A 108 -14.28 -14.95 -9.23
CA CYS A 108 -14.29 -16.25 -9.90
C CYS A 108 -13.54 -16.14 -11.23
N ARG A 109 -12.56 -17.01 -11.44
CA ARG A 109 -11.80 -17.11 -12.70
C ARG A 109 -11.55 -18.56 -13.05
N LYS A 110 -11.69 -18.91 -14.33
CA LYS A 110 -11.41 -20.27 -14.84
C LYS A 110 -12.04 -21.38 -13.98
N SER A 111 -13.27 -21.16 -13.49
CA SER A 111 -13.95 -22.07 -12.57
C SER A 111 -15.39 -22.27 -13.03
N ARG A 112 -15.97 -23.44 -12.76
CA ARG A 112 -17.38 -23.77 -13.08
C ARG A 112 -18.35 -22.86 -12.33
N LEU A 113 -18.01 -22.48 -11.11
CA LEU A 113 -18.73 -21.46 -10.36
C LEU A 113 -18.23 -20.08 -10.78
N TYR A 114 -18.90 -19.46 -11.76
CA TYR A 114 -18.50 -18.17 -12.33
C TYR A 114 -19.31 -16.97 -11.81
N HIS A 115 -20.50 -17.21 -11.25
CA HIS A 115 -21.38 -16.17 -10.68
C HIS A 115 -20.92 -15.76 -9.28
N SER A 116 -20.22 -14.64 -9.16
CA SER A 116 -19.70 -14.12 -7.88
C SER A 116 -20.79 -13.91 -6.83
N ASP A 117 -21.95 -13.39 -7.24
CA ASP A 117 -23.02 -13.04 -6.33
C ASP A 117 -23.69 -14.28 -5.76
N ALA A 118 -23.94 -15.29 -6.62
CA ALA A 118 -24.43 -16.58 -6.18
C ALA A 118 -23.46 -17.26 -5.21
N VAL A 119 -22.14 -17.22 -5.47
CA VAL A 119 -21.13 -17.74 -4.53
C VAL A 119 -21.22 -17.00 -3.19
N ALA A 120 -21.34 -15.67 -3.21
CA ALA A 120 -21.45 -14.86 -2.00
C ALA A 120 -22.72 -15.18 -1.19
N GLU A 121 -23.87 -15.34 -1.83
CA GLU A 121 -25.13 -15.73 -1.18
C GLU A 121 -25.01 -17.08 -0.45
N ARG A 122 -24.35 -18.07 -1.06
CA ARG A 122 -24.16 -19.39 -0.44
C ARG A 122 -23.25 -19.31 0.79
N LEU A 123 -22.21 -18.48 0.73
CA LEU A 123 -21.34 -18.22 1.86
C LEU A 123 -22.06 -17.44 2.97
N ALA A 124 -22.92 -16.48 2.60
CA ALA A 124 -23.76 -15.74 3.53
C ALA A 124 -24.69 -16.66 4.33
N ALA A 125 -25.35 -17.61 3.65
CA ALA A 125 -26.20 -18.60 4.31
C ALA A 125 -25.41 -19.47 5.29
N ALA A 126 -24.17 -19.86 4.95
CA ALA A 126 -23.31 -20.65 5.84
C ALA A 126 -22.86 -19.86 7.08
N VAL A 127 -22.53 -18.57 6.93
CA VAL A 127 -22.22 -17.68 8.06
C VAL A 127 -23.45 -17.54 8.96
N ASN A 128 -24.60 -17.16 8.40
CA ASN A 128 -25.85 -17.01 9.16
C ASN A 128 -26.20 -18.27 9.98
N GLY A 129 -26.02 -19.44 9.38
CA GLY A 129 -26.25 -20.73 10.06
C GLY A 129 -25.32 -20.97 11.27
N GLN A 130 -24.07 -20.51 11.23
CA GLN A 130 -23.15 -20.68 12.36
C GLN A 130 -23.37 -19.71 13.52
N PHE A 131 -23.95 -18.54 13.25
CA PHE A 131 -24.20 -17.48 14.25
C PHE A 131 -25.65 -17.45 14.76
N GLY A 132 -26.52 -18.35 14.31
CA GLY A 132 -27.89 -18.46 14.81
C GLY A 132 -28.85 -17.40 14.25
N GLY A 133 -28.53 -16.81 13.10
CA GLY A 133 -29.36 -15.81 12.41
C GLY A 133 -28.79 -14.39 12.36
N SER A 134 -29.42 -13.55 11.52
CA SER A 134 -29.28 -12.09 11.35
C SER A 134 -27.86 -11.49 11.39
N VAL A 135 -26.89 -12.09 10.71
CA VAL A 135 -25.67 -11.36 10.31
C VAL A 135 -26.01 -10.54 9.07
N ALA A 136 -25.86 -9.22 9.14
CA ALA A 136 -25.98 -8.37 7.97
C ALA A 136 -24.84 -8.68 7.01
N VAL A 137 -25.13 -9.33 5.88
CA VAL A 137 -24.14 -9.69 4.86
C VAL A 137 -24.30 -8.80 3.63
N THR A 138 -23.20 -8.21 3.18
CA THR A 138 -23.15 -7.42 1.94
C THR A 138 -22.17 -8.05 0.95
N ILE A 139 -22.48 -7.94 -0.34
CA ILE A 139 -21.59 -8.36 -1.42
C ILE A 139 -20.80 -7.13 -1.87
N ALA A 140 -19.48 -7.24 -1.81
CA ALA A 140 -18.56 -6.19 -2.24
C ALA A 140 -18.28 -6.29 -3.73
N GLY A 141 -18.46 -5.18 -4.44
CA GLY A 141 -17.86 -4.98 -5.75
C GLY A 141 -16.33 -4.86 -5.69
N VAL A 142 -15.75 -4.50 -6.83
CA VAL A 142 -14.34 -4.11 -6.92
C VAL A 142 -14.14 -2.83 -6.11
N GLU A 143 -13.25 -2.85 -5.12
CA GLU A 143 -12.91 -1.66 -4.33
C GLU A 143 -12.35 -0.57 -5.25
N THR A 144 -13.09 0.52 -5.39
CA THR A 144 -12.61 1.78 -6.01
C THR A 144 -12.12 2.73 -4.92
N ASP A 145 -11.34 3.74 -5.30
CA ASP A 145 -10.90 4.77 -4.33
C ASP A 145 -12.09 5.56 -3.74
N ASP A 146 -13.23 5.56 -4.46
CA ASP A 146 -14.50 6.19 -4.08
C ASP A 146 -15.40 5.32 -3.17
N ASP A 147 -14.98 4.10 -2.82
CA ASP A 147 -15.64 3.30 -1.78
C ASP A 147 -15.28 3.92 -0.40
N VAL A 148 -15.88 5.07 -0.11
CA VAL A 148 -15.67 5.84 1.12
C VAL A 148 -16.56 5.33 2.27
N ASP A 149 -17.66 4.61 1.99
CA ASP A 149 -18.73 4.41 2.99
C ASP A 149 -19.24 2.97 3.22
N ALA A 150 -18.52 1.92 2.81
CA ALA A 150 -19.00 0.55 3.04
C ALA A 150 -18.57 -0.01 4.42
N VAL A 151 -19.14 0.55 5.49
CA VAL A 151 -19.22 0.04 6.89
C VAL A 151 -17.86 -0.34 7.50
N SER A 152 -17.19 0.65 8.11
CA SER A 152 -15.88 0.50 8.80
C SER A 152 -15.81 -0.62 9.86
N SER A 153 -16.96 -1.11 10.34
CA SER A 153 -17.09 -2.19 11.32
C SER A 153 -17.25 -3.59 10.72
N ALA A 154 -17.58 -3.72 9.43
CA ALA A 154 -17.82 -5.02 8.82
C ALA A 154 -16.53 -5.87 8.74
N GLN A 155 -16.65 -7.19 8.93
CA GLN A 155 -15.56 -8.12 8.63
C GLN A 155 -15.59 -8.47 7.14
N LEU A 156 -14.51 -8.13 6.44
CA LEU A 156 -14.33 -8.51 5.05
C LEU A 156 -13.77 -9.93 4.94
N PHE A 157 -14.43 -10.78 4.16
CA PHE A 157 -13.87 -12.04 3.68
C PHE A 157 -13.61 -11.95 2.18
N VAL A 158 -12.38 -12.27 1.79
CA VAL A 158 -11.94 -12.30 0.38
C VAL A 158 -11.97 -13.74 -0.10
N ILE A 159 -12.80 -13.99 -1.10
CA ILE A 159 -13.08 -15.29 -1.68
C ILE A 159 -12.53 -15.32 -3.10
N ARG A 160 -11.59 -16.23 -3.37
CA ARG A 160 -11.03 -16.42 -4.70
C ARG A 160 -11.32 -17.83 -5.17
N LEU A 161 -12.08 -17.94 -6.26
CA LEU A 161 -12.23 -19.18 -7.00
C LEU A 161 -11.34 -19.13 -8.24
N MET A 162 -10.38 -20.06 -8.32
CA MET A 162 -9.47 -20.21 -9.45
C MET A 162 -9.30 -21.69 -9.77
N ASN A 163 -9.56 -22.10 -11.01
CA ASN A 163 -9.47 -23.51 -11.42
C ASN A 163 -10.22 -24.46 -10.47
N ASP A 164 -11.46 -24.09 -10.12
CA ASP A 164 -12.34 -24.81 -9.18
C ASP A 164 -11.80 -24.92 -7.73
N VAL A 165 -10.70 -24.25 -7.39
CA VAL A 165 -10.21 -24.13 -6.01
C VAL A 165 -10.75 -22.84 -5.41
N CYS A 166 -11.54 -22.96 -4.34
CA CYS A 166 -12.03 -21.88 -3.50
C CYS A 166 -11.08 -21.64 -2.34
N THR A 167 -10.45 -20.46 -2.30
CA THR A 167 -9.69 -19.99 -1.16
C THR A 167 -10.46 -18.89 -0.43
N ILE A 168 -10.71 -19.09 0.86
CA ILE A 168 -11.41 -18.16 1.75
C ILE A 168 -10.37 -17.49 2.64
N SER A 169 -10.37 -16.15 2.67
CA SER A 169 -9.43 -15.38 3.48
C SER A 169 -10.15 -14.32 4.32
N ALA A 170 -9.72 -14.11 5.56
CA ALA A 170 -10.21 -13.04 6.41
C ALA A 170 -9.29 -11.82 6.27
N ASP A 171 -9.86 -10.63 6.06
CA ASP A 171 -9.10 -9.39 6.06
C ASP A 171 -8.75 -8.94 7.47
N SER A 172 -7.46 -8.74 7.72
CA SER A 172 -6.96 -8.21 8.99
C SER A 172 -6.77 -6.70 9.00
N SER A 173 -6.73 -6.05 7.83
CA SER A 173 -6.40 -4.63 7.72
C SER A 173 -7.60 -3.70 7.87
N GLY A 174 -8.78 -4.06 7.34
CA GLY A 174 -9.95 -3.18 7.37
C GLY A 174 -9.94 -2.16 6.24
N GLU A 175 -9.66 -0.89 6.51
CA GLU A 175 -9.44 0.06 5.41
C GLU A 175 -8.16 -0.28 4.63
N LEU A 176 -8.09 0.12 3.36
CA LEU A 176 -6.87 -0.06 2.57
C LEU A 176 -5.69 0.63 3.26
N LEU A 177 -4.54 -0.05 3.31
CA LEU A 177 -3.39 0.41 4.08
C LEU A 177 -2.89 1.77 3.59
N HIS A 178 -2.92 2.07 2.29
CA HIS A 178 -2.50 3.38 1.75
C HIS A 178 -3.19 4.59 2.42
N ARG A 179 -4.40 4.44 2.99
CA ARG A 179 -5.06 5.50 3.76
C ARG A 179 -4.37 5.67 5.13
N ARG A 180 -3.27 6.42 5.17
CA ARG A 180 -2.48 6.65 6.40
C ARG A 180 -3.15 7.60 7.39
N GLY A 181 -4.13 8.38 6.91
CA GLY A 181 -4.90 9.34 7.72
C GLY A 181 -4.47 10.81 7.54
N TYR A 182 -3.35 11.08 6.86
CA TYR A 182 -2.86 12.46 6.70
C TYR A 182 -3.43 13.22 5.49
N ARG A 183 -4.08 12.54 4.53
CA ARG A 183 -4.61 13.19 3.31
C ARG A 183 -6.10 13.48 3.46
N GLN A 184 -6.48 14.76 3.42
CA GLN A 184 -7.89 15.20 3.49
C GLN A 184 -8.48 15.60 2.12
N ALA A 185 -7.66 16.00 1.15
CA ALA A 185 -8.12 16.48 -0.15
C ALA A 185 -7.85 15.45 -1.25
N VAL A 186 -8.92 14.94 -1.88
CA VAL A 186 -8.84 14.11 -3.07
C VAL A 186 -8.77 15.04 -4.27
N ALA A 187 -7.56 15.48 -4.63
CA ALA A 187 -7.33 15.99 -5.97
C ALA A 187 -7.65 14.89 -7.00
N LYS A 188 -7.81 15.22 -8.28
CA LYS A 188 -8.07 14.23 -9.32
C LYS A 188 -6.79 13.41 -9.59
N ALA A 189 -6.77 12.14 -9.16
CA ALA A 189 -5.70 11.15 -9.37
C ALA A 189 -4.33 11.40 -8.67
N PRO A 190 -4.28 11.54 -7.33
CA PRO A 190 -3.02 11.66 -6.60
C PRO A 190 -2.27 10.33 -6.57
N LEU A 191 -0.94 10.41 -6.53
CA LEU A 191 -0.08 9.25 -6.28
C LEU A 191 -0.50 8.57 -4.95
N ARG A 192 -0.76 7.26 -4.97
CA ARG A 192 -1.05 6.51 -3.75
C ARG A 192 0.20 6.42 -2.86
N GLU A 193 0.00 6.49 -1.56
CA GLU A 193 1.01 6.39 -0.52
C GLU A 193 1.82 5.09 -0.64
N THR A 194 1.14 3.97 -0.94
CA THR A 194 1.80 2.67 -1.19
C THR A 194 2.71 2.68 -2.42
N LEU A 195 2.35 3.43 -3.47
CA LEU A 195 3.19 3.57 -4.65
C LEU A 195 4.36 4.51 -4.39
N ALA A 196 4.16 5.62 -3.68
CA ALA A 196 5.25 6.51 -3.26
C ALA A 196 6.30 5.77 -2.40
N ALA A 197 5.86 5.00 -1.39
CA ALA A 197 6.75 4.13 -0.61
C ALA A 197 7.46 3.08 -1.50
N GLY A 198 6.75 2.49 -2.45
CA GLY A 198 7.34 1.59 -3.45
C GLY A 198 8.40 2.25 -4.32
N MET A 199 8.22 3.53 -4.68
CA MET A 199 9.22 4.32 -5.41
C MET A 199 10.47 4.55 -4.57
N LEU A 200 10.32 4.90 -3.29
CA LEU A 200 11.44 5.12 -2.37
C LEU A 200 12.26 3.83 -2.18
N ILE A 201 11.61 2.70 -1.89
CA ILE A 201 12.28 1.39 -1.77
C ILE A 201 12.91 0.98 -3.10
N GLY A 202 12.19 1.16 -4.22
CA GLY A 202 12.67 0.79 -5.56
C GLY A 202 13.81 1.64 -6.06
N SER A 203 13.91 2.89 -5.62
CA SER A 203 15.03 3.80 -5.91
C SER A 203 16.33 3.41 -5.19
N GLY A 204 16.25 2.49 -4.22
CA GLY A 204 17.38 2.13 -3.36
C GLY A 204 17.80 3.24 -2.40
N TRP A 205 16.90 4.19 -2.10
CA TRP A 205 17.18 5.26 -1.14
C TRP A 205 17.47 4.68 0.25
N ASN A 206 18.60 5.11 0.82
CA ASN A 206 19.13 4.59 2.09
C ASN A 206 18.47 5.21 3.34
N ARG A 207 17.59 6.21 3.17
CA ARG A 207 16.92 6.94 4.27
C ARG A 207 17.88 7.80 5.11
N GLU A 208 19.11 7.98 4.63
CA GLU A 208 20.22 8.68 5.31
C GLU A 208 20.87 9.74 4.42
N SER A 209 20.62 9.70 3.12
CA SER A 209 21.07 10.72 2.17
C SER A 209 19.94 11.69 1.81
N PRO A 210 20.27 12.94 1.43
CA PRO A 210 19.26 13.92 1.08
C PRO A 210 18.30 13.46 -0.04
N LEU A 211 17.06 13.93 -0.01
CA LEU A 211 16.04 13.62 -1.01
C LEU A 211 15.33 14.88 -1.50
N GLY A 212 15.17 15.01 -2.81
CA GLY A 212 14.40 16.09 -3.44
C GLY A 212 13.31 15.56 -4.38
N ASP A 213 12.12 16.14 -4.30
CA ASP A 213 11.05 15.96 -5.30
C ASP A 213 10.71 17.32 -5.94
N PRO A 214 11.18 17.60 -7.16
CA PRO A 214 11.01 18.91 -7.79
C PRO A 214 9.62 19.12 -8.44
N MET A 215 8.74 18.12 -8.38
CA MET A 215 7.34 18.19 -8.83
C MET A 215 6.45 17.45 -7.83
N CYS A 216 6.50 17.88 -6.57
CA CYS A 216 5.98 17.09 -5.46
C CYS A 216 4.45 17.04 -5.36
N GLY A 217 3.74 17.90 -6.11
CA GLY A 217 2.30 18.05 -6.00
C GLY A 217 1.86 18.20 -4.54
N SER A 218 0.98 17.32 -4.08
CA SER A 218 0.47 17.30 -2.70
C SER A 218 1.44 16.72 -1.65
N GLY A 219 2.71 16.52 -2.00
CA GLY A 219 3.79 16.16 -1.07
C GLY A 219 3.92 14.69 -0.73
N THR A 220 3.30 13.78 -1.49
CA THR A 220 3.21 12.36 -1.08
C THR A 220 4.57 11.67 -0.97
N ILE A 221 5.48 11.91 -1.93
CA ILE A 221 6.82 11.31 -1.91
C ILE A 221 7.66 11.88 -0.74
N PRO A 222 7.77 13.22 -0.56
CA PRO A 222 8.46 13.79 0.60
C PRO A 222 7.90 13.33 1.96
N ILE A 223 6.58 13.23 2.10
CA ILE A 223 5.93 12.79 3.35
C ILE A 223 6.29 11.33 3.66
N GLU A 224 6.16 10.42 2.70
CA GLU A 224 6.56 9.02 2.91
C GLU A 224 8.06 8.89 3.19
N ALA A 225 8.89 9.72 2.55
CA ALA A 225 10.33 9.77 2.81
C ALA A 225 10.63 10.20 4.24
N ALA A 226 10.00 11.27 4.75
CA ALA A 226 10.18 11.73 6.12
C ALA A 226 9.69 10.69 7.15
N LEU A 227 8.54 10.05 6.90
CA LEU A 227 8.03 8.96 7.74
C LEU A 227 8.99 7.75 7.78
N MET A 228 9.64 7.43 6.66
CA MET A 228 10.66 6.38 6.56
C MET A 228 11.94 6.77 7.32
N ALA A 229 12.46 7.97 7.11
CA ALA A 229 13.65 8.48 7.78
C ALA A 229 13.46 8.53 9.30
N ARG A 230 12.27 8.94 9.76
CA ARG A 230 11.90 8.96 11.19
C ARG A 230 11.54 7.59 11.76
N ARG A 231 11.56 6.52 10.98
CA ARG A 231 11.14 5.18 11.40
C ARG A 231 9.73 5.14 12.01
N MET A 232 8.85 6.04 11.55
CA MET A 232 7.46 6.10 12.01
C MET A 232 6.63 5.04 11.29
N ALA A 233 6.01 4.11 12.03
CA ALA A 233 5.20 3.08 11.39
C ALA A 233 3.94 3.70 10.75
N PRO A 234 3.61 3.38 9.49
CA PRO A 234 2.47 3.97 8.77
C PRO A 234 1.11 3.64 9.41
N GLY A 235 1.06 2.62 10.27
CA GLY A 235 -0.15 2.15 10.94
C GLY A 235 -0.43 2.72 12.32
N VAL A 236 0.46 3.55 12.91
CA VAL A 236 0.33 3.97 14.34
C VAL A 236 -0.95 4.74 14.64
N GLY A 237 -1.44 5.52 13.68
CA GLY A 237 -2.59 6.42 13.86
C GLY A 237 -3.94 5.84 13.44
N ARG A 238 -4.02 4.55 13.10
CA ARG A 238 -5.22 3.94 12.52
C ARG A 238 -5.60 2.63 13.20
N GLN A 239 -6.85 2.23 12.98
CA GLN A 239 -7.39 0.95 13.45
C GLN A 239 -7.30 -0.11 12.36
N PHE A 240 -7.26 -1.37 12.79
CA PHE A 240 -7.23 -2.54 11.93
C PHE A 240 -8.41 -3.48 12.20
N ALA A 241 -8.84 -4.24 11.19
CA ALA A 241 -9.96 -5.18 11.34
C ALA A 241 -9.68 -6.28 12.36
N PHE A 242 -8.42 -6.73 12.49
CA PHE A 242 -8.06 -7.77 13.46
C PHE A 242 -8.31 -7.36 14.92
N GLU A 243 -8.44 -6.07 15.21
CA GLU A 243 -8.72 -5.56 16.57
C GLU A 243 -10.12 -5.96 17.05
N ARG A 244 -11.01 -6.33 16.12
CA ARG A 244 -12.37 -6.82 16.43
C ARG A 244 -12.47 -8.34 16.48
N TRP A 245 -11.38 -9.07 16.23
CA TRP A 245 -11.41 -10.53 16.24
C TRP A 245 -11.47 -11.06 17.67
N PRO A 246 -12.14 -12.20 17.91
CA PRO A 246 -12.17 -12.83 19.24
C PRO A 246 -10.80 -13.14 19.85
N SER A 247 -9.77 -13.30 19.01
CA SER A 247 -8.38 -13.53 19.43
C SER A 247 -7.58 -12.24 19.68
N HIS A 248 -8.20 -11.07 19.59
CA HIS A 248 -7.51 -9.80 19.82
C HIS A 248 -7.09 -9.68 21.28
N ASP A 249 -5.83 -9.32 21.48
CA ASP A 249 -5.25 -9.02 22.80
C ASP A 249 -4.90 -7.53 22.78
N ALA A 250 -5.78 -6.72 23.37
CA ALA A 250 -5.67 -5.27 23.37
C ALA A 250 -4.43 -4.78 24.14
N GLU A 251 -4.02 -5.50 25.20
CA GLU A 251 -2.85 -5.11 25.98
C GLU A 251 -1.56 -5.38 25.20
N ALA A 252 -1.43 -6.57 24.61
CA ALA A 252 -0.29 -6.90 23.75
C ALA A 252 -0.21 -5.99 22.52
N TRP A 253 -1.36 -5.62 21.95
CA TRP A 253 -1.42 -4.69 20.83
C TRP A 253 -0.98 -3.29 21.22
N ARG A 254 -1.50 -2.74 22.33
CA ARG A 254 -1.07 -1.45 22.86
C ARG A 254 0.43 -1.39 23.08
N LYS A 255 1.02 -2.42 23.70
CA LYS A 255 2.49 -2.53 23.88
C LYS A 255 3.26 -2.55 22.55
N THR A 256 2.68 -3.12 21.50
CA THR A 256 3.28 -3.14 20.15
C THR A 256 3.28 -1.74 19.53
N ILE A 257 2.17 -1.00 19.67
CA ILE A 257 2.07 0.39 19.23
C ILE A 257 3.02 1.30 20.01
N ASP A 258 3.06 1.15 21.34
CA ASP A 258 3.94 1.95 22.19
C ASP A 258 5.41 1.75 21.80
N ARG A 259 5.85 0.49 21.59
CA ARG A 259 7.19 0.19 21.07
C ARG A 259 7.47 0.83 19.71
N ALA A 260 6.49 0.85 18.81
CA ALA A 260 6.66 1.48 17.50
C ALA A 260 6.84 3.00 17.63
N ARG A 261 6.10 3.65 18.54
CA ARG A 261 6.27 5.08 18.86
C ARG A 261 7.64 5.35 19.47
N ASP A 262 8.07 4.55 20.44
CA ASP A 262 9.35 4.70 21.11
C ASP A 262 10.55 4.49 20.16
N SER A 263 10.37 3.71 19.09
CA SER A 263 11.39 3.49 18.07
C SER A 263 11.50 4.60 17.03
N ALA A 264 10.55 5.53 17.00
CA ALA A 264 10.56 6.64 16.06
C ALA A 264 11.64 7.66 16.44
N LEU A 265 12.34 8.18 15.44
CA LEU A 265 13.33 9.23 15.63
C LEU A 265 12.64 10.61 15.78
N PRO A 266 13.23 11.53 16.57
CA PRO A 266 12.63 12.84 16.81
C PRO A 266 12.58 13.72 15.55
N ALA A 267 13.51 13.53 14.61
CA ALA A 267 13.59 14.22 13.33
C ALA A 267 14.15 13.29 12.25
N ALA A 268 13.92 13.60 10.97
CA ALA A 268 14.46 12.84 9.85
C ALA A 268 15.99 12.90 9.79
N GLY A 269 16.60 13.99 10.28
CA GLY A 269 18.05 14.15 10.36
C GLY A 269 18.74 14.40 9.02
N ILE A 270 17.98 14.56 7.94
CA ILE A 270 18.46 14.74 6.56
C ILE A 270 17.60 15.77 5.82
N PRO A 271 18.14 16.49 4.83
CA PRO A 271 17.34 17.39 4.01
C PRO A 271 16.35 16.62 3.14
N ILE A 272 15.07 16.93 3.28
CA ILE A 272 13.99 16.45 2.41
C ILE A 272 13.30 17.68 1.82
N LEU A 273 13.39 17.84 0.50
CA LEU A 273 12.88 19.02 -0.20
C LEU A 273 11.74 18.62 -1.14
N GLY A 274 10.67 19.40 -1.16
CA GLY A 274 9.58 19.28 -2.12
C GLY A 274 9.31 20.62 -2.80
N SER A 275 9.22 20.64 -4.13
CA SER A 275 8.77 21.83 -4.84
C SER A 275 7.75 21.53 -5.91
N ASP A 276 6.90 22.49 -6.18
CA ASP A 276 5.94 22.45 -7.29
C ASP A 276 5.66 23.87 -7.78
N ARG A 277 5.27 24.01 -9.05
CA ARG A 277 4.86 25.29 -9.61
C ARG A 277 3.47 25.71 -9.10
N ASP A 278 2.66 24.75 -8.68
CA ASP A 278 1.30 24.99 -8.19
C ASP A 278 1.31 25.36 -6.69
N LYS A 279 1.00 26.63 -6.41
CA LYS A 279 0.88 27.15 -5.04
C LYS A 279 -0.18 26.41 -4.21
N GLY A 280 -1.29 25.99 -4.83
CA GLY A 280 -2.34 25.23 -4.17
C GLY A 280 -1.87 23.83 -3.78
N ALA A 281 -1.08 23.18 -4.64
CA ALA A 281 -0.48 21.88 -4.35
C ALA A 281 0.51 21.97 -3.17
N ILE A 282 1.34 23.03 -3.12
CA ILE A 282 2.26 23.28 -2.01
C ILE A 282 1.52 23.59 -0.70
N ALA A 283 0.44 24.37 -0.73
CA ALA A 283 -0.37 24.59 0.46
C ALA A 283 -0.96 23.26 0.99
N ALA A 284 -1.40 22.37 0.07
CA ALA A 284 -1.87 21.05 0.43
C ALA A 284 -0.74 20.14 0.97
N SER A 285 0.48 20.22 0.43
CA SER A 285 1.62 19.42 0.88
C SER A 285 2.06 19.77 2.29
N VAL A 286 2.12 21.07 2.63
CA VAL A 286 2.40 21.55 3.99
C VAL A 286 1.35 21.02 4.97
N SER A 287 0.07 21.20 4.65
CA SER A 287 -1.03 20.73 5.51
C SER A 287 -1.07 19.20 5.67
N ASN A 288 -0.72 18.44 4.61
CA ASN A 288 -0.59 16.99 4.69
C ASN A 288 0.58 16.57 5.58
N ALA A 289 1.73 17.24 5.49
CA ALA A 289 2.91 16.94 6.28
C ALA A 289 2.70 17.26 7.78
N GLU A 290 2.00 18.35 8.09
CA GLU A 290 1.55 18.66 9.45
C GLU A 290 0.67 17.54 10.03
N ARG A 291 -0.35 17.09 9.29
CA ARG A 291 -1.20 15.97 9.72
C ARG A 291 -0.45 14.65 9.86
N ALA A 292 0.58 14.43 9.04
CA ALA A 292 1.46 13.27 9.14
C ALA A 292 2.46 13.36 10.30
N GLY A 293 2.57 14.52 10.96
CA GLY A 293 3.50 14.75 12.07
C GLY A 293 4.96 14.94 11.63
N VAL A 294 5.20 15.27 10.35
CA VAL A 294 6.53 15.42 9.73
C VAL A 294 6.71 16.78 9.03
N GLY A 295 5.87 17.77 9.34
CA GLY A 295 5.91 19.09 8.72
C GLY A 295 7.24 19.84 8.90
N THR A 296 7.91 19.64 10.04
CA THR A 296 9.23 20.23 10.33
C THR A 296 10.39 19.49 9.66
N ASP A 297 10.15 18.31 9.11
CA ASP A 297 11.17 17.47 8.48
C ASP A 297 11.31 17.75 6.97
N ILE A 298 10.41 18.56 6.40
CA ILE A 298 10.32 18.77 4.95
C ILE A 298 10.27 20.27 4.64
N GLU A 299 11.14 20.71 3.73
CA GLU A 299 11.06 22.06 3.20
C GLU A 299 10.26 22.06 1.89
N PHE A 300 9.10 22.71 1.92
CA PHE A 300 8.26 22.89 0.74
C PHE A 300 8.42 24.29 0.15
N SER A 301 8.54 24.38 -1.18
CA SER A 301 8.65 25.67 -1.88
C SER A 301 7.83 25.71 -3.17
N VAL A 302 7.31 26.89 -3.51
CA VAL A 302 6.70 27.13 -4.82
C VAL A 302 7.83 27.48 -5.79
N SER A 303 8.13 26.58 -6.72
CA SER A 303 9.22 26.77 -7.68
C SER A 303 8.93 26.09 -9.01
N ALA A 304 9.38 26.72 -10.10
CA ALA A 304 9.42 26.06 -11.40
C ALA A 304 10.56 25.03 -11.42
N ILE A 305 10.44 23.99 -12.23
CA ILE A 305 11.45 22.93 -12.33
C ILE A 305 12.87 23.47 -12.62
N SER A 306 13.00 24.57 -13.37
CA SER A 306 14.29 25.24 -13.67
C SER A 306 15.05 25.64 -12.40
N ASP A 307 14.32 26.11 -11.41
CA ASP A 307 14.81 26.73 -10.19
C ASP A 307 14.47 25.89 -8.96
N ALA A 308 14.05 24.63 -9.18
CA ALA A 308 13.71 23.69 -8.11
C ALA A 308 14.92 23.55 -7.16
N PRO A 309 14.72 23.61 -5.83
CA PRO A 309 15.79 23.42 -4.88
C PRO A 309 16.30 21.97 -4.97
N ILE A 310 17.61 21.80 -4.88
CA ILE A 310 18.28 20.49 -4.84
C ILE A 310 19.10 20.51 -3.55
N PRO A 311 19.06 19.44 -2.73
CA PRO A 311 19.92 19.38 -1.56
C PRO A 311 21.40 19.52 -1.93
N GLY A 312 22.26 19.87 -0.96
CA GLY A 312 23.67 20.16 -1.26
C GLY A 312 24.50 18.92 -1.64
N GLU A 313 24.46 17.88 -0.81
CA GLU A 313 25.25 16.66 -1.02
C GLU A 313 24.54 15.66 -1.93
N PRO A 314 25.29 14.86 -2.75
CA PRO A 314 24.72 13.82 -3.59
C PRO A 314 23.69 12.96 -2.87
N GLY A 315 22.49 12.89 -3.44
CA GLY A 315 21.36 12.21 -2.84
C GLY A 315 20.43 11.62 -3.87
N TRP A 316 19.13 11.67 -3.58
CA TRP A 316 18.10 11.13 -4.44
C TRP A 316 17.18 12.23 -4.95
N MET A 317 16.88 12.19 -6.25
CA MET A 317 15.78 12.93 -6.84
C MET A 317 14.67 11.95 -7.16
N VAL A 318 13.59 11.93 -6.37
CA VAL A 318 12.49 10.97 -6.54
C VAL A 318 11.22 11.74 -6.88
N THR A 319 10.63 11.51 -8.05
CA THR A 319 9.52 12.36 -8.52
C THR A 319 8.50 11.62 -9.39
N ASN A 320 7.28 12.15 -9.42
CA ASN A 320 6.19 11.65 -10.25
C ASN A 320 5.78 12.74 -11.26
N PRO A 321 6.54 12.92 -12.36
CA PRO A 321 6.24 13.95 -13.35
C PRO A 321 4.85 13.73 -13.96
N PRO A 322 4.18 14.79 -14.45
CA PRO A 322 2.92 14.64 -15.16
C PRO A 322 3.11 13.76 -16.41
N TYR A 323 2.11 12.95 -16.69
CA TYR A 323 2.02 12.09 -17.87
C TYR A 323 0.56 11.88 -18.27
N GLY A 324 0.35 11.37 -19.49
CA GLY A 324 -0.97 11.18 -20.07
C GLY A 324 -1.28 12.26 -21.10
N LEU A 325 -1.68 11.83 -22.30
CA LEU A 325 -1.95 12.72 -23.42
C LEU A 325 -3.39 13.24 -23.32
N ARG A 326 -3.58 14.55 -23.14
CA ARG A 326 -4.66 15.25 -23.84
C ARG A 326 -4.08 15.79 -25.15
N LEU A 327 -4.82 15.63 -26.25
CA LEU A 327 -4.43 16.18 -27.55
C LEU A 327 -4.16 17.69 -27.39
N GLY A 328 -2.90 18.11 -27.55
CA GLY A 328 -2.43 19.48 -27.31
C GLY A 328 -1.36 19.66 -26.23
N GLU A 329 -1.23 18.75 -25.26
CA GLU A 329 -0.26 18.82 -24.15
C GLU A 329 1.07 18.07 -24.43
N SER A 330 1.18 17.38 -25.57
CA SER A 330 2.34 16.52 -25.87
C SER A 330 3.65 17.30 -26.07
N GLY A 331 3.58 18.52 -26.65
CA GLY A 331 4.74 19.39 -26.83
C GLY A 331 5.26 19.98 -25.51
N SER A 332 4.35 20.36 -24.61
CA SER A 332 4.71 20.92 -23.30
C SER A 332 5.33 19.87 -22.37
N LEU A 333 4.87 18.61 -22.45
CA LEU A 333 5.46 17.50 -21.68
C LEU A 333 6.89 17.16 -22.14
N LYS A 334 7.20 17.15 -23.44
CA LYS A 334 8.58 16.92 -23.92
C LYS A 334 9.55 17.96 -23.38
N ASN A 335 9.15 19.23 -23.41
CA ASN A 335 9.97 20.32 -22.86
C ASN A 335 10.16 20.19 -21.35
N LEU A 336 9.12 19.79 -20.61
CA LEU A 336 9.21 19.54 -19.18
C LEU A 336 10.24 18.45 -18.85
N TYR A 337 10.19 17.30 -19.53
CA TYR A 337 11.13 16.20 -19.30
C TYR A 337 12.57 16.56 -19.72
N SER A 338 12.72 17.33 -20.81
CA SER A 338 14.02 17.88 -21.22
C SER A 338 14.60 18.81 -20.15
N GLN A 339 13.77 19.68 -19.57
CA GLN A 339 14.17 20.60 -18.51
C GLN A 339 14.50 19.86 -17.21
N LEU A 340 13.72 18.85 -16.82
CA LEU A 340 14.03 17.97 -15.69
C LEU A 340 15.40 17.31 -15.86
N GLY A 341 15.67 16.74 -17.04
CA GLY A 341 16.97 16.15 -17.36
C GLY A 341 18.10 17.18 -17.31
N LYS A 342 17.89 18.39 -17.85
CA LYS A 342 18.86 19.48 -17.80
C LYS A 342 19.20 19.85 -16.35
N VAL A 343 18.19 20.05 -15.50
CA VAL A 343 18.36 20.39 -14.08
C VAL A 343 19.10 19.28 -13.34
N ALA A 344 18.74 18.02 -13.54
CA ALA A 344 19.45 16.89 -12.96
C ALA A 344 20.94 16.90 -13.35
N ARG A 345 21.27 17.00 -14.65
CA ARG A 345 22.66 17.01 -15.12
C ARG A 345 23.46 18.24 -14.70
N SER A 346 22.84 19.42 -14.62
CA SER A 346 23.57 20.66 -14.35
C SER A 346 23.70 20.97 -12.86
N ARG A 347 22.76 20.53 -12.02
CA ARG A 347 22.67 20.92 -10.62
C ARG A 347 22.69 19.74 -9.63
N ALA A 348 22.54 18.50 -10.09
CA ALA A 348 22.55 17.30 -9.25
C ALA A 348 23.56 16.22 -9.71
N PRO A 349 24.82 16.57 -10.05
CA PRO A 349 25.83 15.55 -10.36
C PRO A 349 26.01 14.59 -9.16
N GLY A 350 26.12 13.28 -9.43
CA GLY A 350 26.22 12.24 -8.41
C GLY A 350 24.88 11.80 -7.78
N TYR A 351 23.77 12.48 -8.09
CA TYR A 351 22.45 12.05 -7.61
C TYR A 351 21.95 10.80 -8.32
N ARG A 352 21.18 10.00 -7.59
CA ARG A 352 20.31 8.98 -8.16
C ARG A 352 18.94 9.58 -8.47
N VAL A 353 18.52 9.52 -9.72
CA VAL A 353 17.19 9.95 -10.16
C VAL A 353 16.28 8.74 -10.20
N ALA A 354 15.08 8.85 -9.62
CA ALA A 354 14.02 7.86 -9.72
C ALA A 354 12.72 8.56 -10.10
N MET A 355 12.03 8.04 -11.12
CA MET A 355 10.74 8.63 -11.51
C MET A 355 9.74 7.61 -12.03
N LEU A 356 8.46 7.94 -11.93
CA LEU A 356 7.42 7.24 -12.66
C LEU A 356 7.37 7.73 -14.12
N SER A 357 7.43 6.77 -15.04
CA SER A 357 7.44 6.97 -16.48
C SER A 357 6.30 6.17 -17.12
N ALA A 358 5.41 6.87 -17.84
CA ALA A 358 4.36 6.24 -18.65
C ALA A 358 4.74 6.15 -20.14
N ASP A 359 5.78 6.88 -20.57
CA ASP A 359 6.15 7.02 -21.99
C ASP A 359 7.69 7.06 -22.16
N LYS A 360 8.23 6.09 -22.92
CA LYS A 360 9.65 5.99 -23.24
C LYS A 360 10.17 7.18 -24.06
N ALA A 361 9.33 7.81 -24.87
CA ALA A 361 9.73 8.97 -25.68
C ALA A 361 9.92 10.23 -24.81
N LEU A 362 9.11 10.39 -23.77
CA LEU A 362 9.29 11.43 -22.75
C LEU A 362 10.52 11.15 -21.89
N GLU A 363 10.71 9.89 -21.47
CA GLU A 363 11.91 9.43 -20.77
C GLU A 363 13.20 9.75 -21.55
N GLY A 364 13.22 9.51 -22.87
CA GLY A 364 14.36 9.84 -23.72
C GLY A 364 14.69 11.33 -23.84
N GLN A 365 13.81 12.23 -23.37
CA GLN A 365 14.12 13.66 -23.28
C GLN A 365 15.03 13.98 -22.08
N LEU A 366 15.05 13.13 -21.05
CA LEU A 366 15.92 13.35 -19.90
C LEU A 366 17.40 13.27 -20.26
N LYS A 367 17.80 12.59 -21.34
CA LYS A 367 19.23 12.35 -21.68
C LYS A 367 20.04 11.81 -20.48
N LEU A 368 19.44 10.84 -19.80
CA LEU A 368 20.04 10.06 -18.71
C LEU A 368 19.83 8.58 -19.04
N ASP A 369 20.78 7.74 -18.65
CA ASP A 369 20.66 6.29 -18.79
C ASP A 369 19.79 5.75 -17.67
N MET A 370 18.51 5.52 -17.99
CA MET A 370 17.49 5.07 -17.05
C MET A 370 17.25 3.57 -17.18
N THR A 371 17.23 2.87 -16.04
CA THR A 371 16.94 1.43 -15.93
C THR A 371 15.60 1.22 -15.26
N GLU A 372 14.81 0.30 -15.79
CA GLU A 372 13.52 -0.07 -15.22
C GLU A 372 13.67 -0.93 -13.96
N VAL A 373 12.95 -0.57 -12.90
CA VAL A 373 12.92 -1.33 -11.62
C VAL A 373 11.67 -2.19 -11.52
N PHE A 374 10.50 -1.60 -11.80
CA PHE A 374 9.23 -2.32 -11.85
C PHE A 374 8.22 -1.64 -12.78
N LYS A 375 7.17 -2.39 -13.18
CA LYS A 375 6.00 -1.88 -13.91
C LYS A 375 4.74 -2.05 -13.07
N THR A 376 3.89 -1.03 -13.01
CA THR A 376 2.62 -1.10 -12.29
C THR A 376 1.56 -0.22 -12.98
N LYS A 377 0.48 0.10 -12.28
CA LYS A 377 -0.51 1.08 -12.73
C LYS A 377 -0.68 2.19 -11.71
N ASN A 378 -0.84 3.42 -12.18
CA ASN A 378 -1.26 4.56 -11.36
C ASN A 378 -2.50 5.19 -12.01
N GLY A 379 -3.63 5.25 -11.27
CA GLY A 379 -4.90 5.72 -11.82
C GLY A 379 -5.38 4.95 -13.07
N GLY A 380 -5.05 3.65 -13.17
CA GLY A 380 -5.36 2.81 -14.34
C GLY A 380 -4.35 2.91 -15.49
N ILE A 381 -3.47 3.92 -15.49
CA ILE A 381 -2.44 4.13 -16.51
C ILE A 381 -1.24 3.22 -16.21
N PRO A 382 -0.76 2.39 -17.16
CA PRO A 382 0.49 1.66 -17.01
C PRO A 382 1.67 2.61 -16.84
N VAL A 383 2.44 2.42 -15.76
CA VAL A 383 3.62 3.22 -15.44
C VAL A 383 4.77 2.32 -15.03
N ARG A 384 5.98 2.86 -15.06
CA ARG A 384 7.20 2.16 -14.70
C ARG A 384 8.00 3.03 -13.75
N LEU A 385 8.55 2.45 -12.69
CA LEU A 385 9.62 3.11 -11.97
C LEU A 385 10.91 2.91 -12.75
N VAL A 386 11.55 4.01 -13.12
CA VAL A 386 12.88 4.00 -13.73
C VAL A 386 13.86 4.75 -12.85
N VAL A 387 15.10 4.26 -12.79
CA VAL A 387 16.19 4.81 -11.98
C VAL A 387 17.43 5.05 -12.84
N GLY A 388 18.17 6.11 -12.56
CA GLY A 388 19.41 6.43 -13.24
C GLY A 388 20.37 7.17 -12.33
N LEU A 389 21.66 7.16 -12.69
CA LEU A 389 22.69 7.93 -12.00
C LEU A 389 23.03 9.16 -12.85
N VAL A 390 23.05 10.33 -12.24
CA VAL A 390 23.60 11.52 -12.89
C VAL A 390 25.12 11.43 -12.82
N ALA A 391 25.77 11.32 -13.97
CA ALA A 391 27.22 11.26 -14.05
C ALA A 391 27.86 12.46 -13.31
N SER A 392 28.88 12.18 -12.50
CA SER A 392 29.76 13.24 -12.00
C SER A 392 30.58 13.78 -13.16
N LYS A 393 30.83 15.09 -13.17
CA LYS A 393 31.68 15.73 -14.19
C LYS A 393 33.13 15.30 -14.07
#